data_AF-A0A914SHC5-F1
#
_entry.id   AF-A0A914SHC5-F1
#
_cell.length_a   1.000
_cell.length_b   1.000
_cell.length_c   1.000
_cell.angle_alpha   90.00
_cell.angle_beta   90.00
_cell.angle_gamma   90.00
#
_symmetry.space_group_name_H-M   'P 1'
#
loop_
_entity.id
_entity.type
_entity.pdbx_description
1 polymer ?
#
loop_
_entity_poly.entity_id
_entity_poly.type
_entity_poly.pdbx_seq_one_letter_code
_entity_poly.pdbx_strand_id
1 'polypeptide(L)'
;GYKGVVLVNILLDETRNWAKKNNLIPPRKPNQTLPWYCQSLIFRPSQRKFHAPRENNVEIVKISAPILVALNKPLINILDQVSEMHGEIPHLRMCNRIFELMEQHLESAISALVDEPNAFLTLNEFPKLILYDRLRDFNITEEPFFRSMLRSAALVGLHRLVDKMQIRIPASQGRMAFGVVDETGLLQYGQIFFQYTTNASLKYPSQHADRIIHTGPVMITKNPSVVAGDVRMFEGPVMITKNPSVVAGDVRMFEAVDLPCLYDLVDVVVFPQSGPRPHPDEMAGSDLDGSDLDGDEYSIFWDPQLFLEKNEPAFDFTSTAKNNAPGNDEEVKANFTELMAKFFKIYVSQDSIGTIANAHLANSDLYGINSEHCRNIALKHNQAVDFSKSGTVPDELTKNWEGGIPPEKVERFPNFMCKGSQASYKSNRLLGDLYVRVMEVREVIRVEEIASTDEKVKIDESVLLEGDAIYEAKAQAAYDEYRTLIGSICESYGIANEGQLFSSRFTALKKRISEKDDDNMSLFNTAHMIEQQLATIYARFRT
;
A
#
# COMPACT_ATOMS: atom_id res chain seq x y z
N GLY A 1 24.36 -5.60 15.73
CA GLY A 1 23.46 -5.71 14.57
C GLY A 1 23.47 -4.40 13.81
N TYR A 2 23.65 -4.47 12.49
CA TYR A 2 23.44 -3.34 11.59
C TYR A 2 22.10 -3.51 10.88
N LYS A 3 21.33 -2.43 10.69
CA LYS A 3 20.05 -2.41 9.95
C LYS A 3 19.97 -1.09 9.17
N GLY A 4 19.52 -1.16 7.91
CA GLY A 4 19.15 0.00 7.11
C GLY A 4 19.20 -0.27 5.61
N VAL A 5 19.14 0.79 4.81
CA VAL A 5 19.29 0.72 3.36
C VAL A 5 20.76 0.72 2.96
N VAL A 6 21.10 -0.10 1.97
CA VAL A 6 22.41 -0.12 1.30
C VAL A 6 22.21 0.28 -0.16
N LEU A 7 23.06 1.17 -0.66
CA LEU A 7 23.00 1.72 -2.01
C LEU A 7 24.18 1.25 -2.82
N VAL A 8 23.98 1.12 -4.14
CA VAL A 8 25.08 0.98 -5.09
C VAL A 8 25.83 2.31 -5.12
N ASN A 9 27.15 2.25 -4.95
CA ASN A 9 28.01 3.43 -4.99
C ASN A 9 29.21 3.17 -5.90
N ILE A 10 29.16 3.76 -7.10
CA ILE A 10 30.19 3.59 -8.13
C ILE A 10 31.54 4.14 -7.68
N LEU A 11 31.56 5.19 -6.85
CA LEU A 11 32.80 5.79 -6.35
C LEU A 11 33.62 4.81 -5.52
N LEU A 12 32.99 3.84 -4.83
CA LEU A 12 33.72 2.80 -4.10
C LEU A 12 34.48 1.87 -5.05
N ASP A 13 33.85 1.50 -6.16
CA ASP A 13 34.48 0.67 -7.18
C ASP A 13 35.57 1.42 -7.95
N GLU A 14 35.32 2.69 -8.30
CA GLU A 14 36.32 3.57 -8.90
C GLU A 14 37.54 3.75 -8.00
N THR A 15 37.31 4.03 -6.71
CA THR A 15 38.37 4.19 -5.71
C THR A 15 39.19 2.91 -5.58
N ARG A 16 38.53 1.75 -5.54
CA ARG A 16 39.19 0.45 -5.49
C ARG A 16 40.02 0.19 -6.75
N ASN A 17 39.47 0.50 -7.93
CA ASN A 17 40.17 0.33 -9.20
C ASN A 17 41.38 1.27 -9.30
N TRP A 18 41.24 2.51 -8.83
CA TRP A 18 42.32 3.47 -8.68
C TRP A 18 43.42 2.94 -7.75
N ALA A 19 43.05 2.37 -6.60
CA ALA A 19 44.02 1.80 -5.65
C ALA A 19 44.77 0.60 -6.23
N LYS A 20 44.07 -0.29 -6.95
CA LYS A 20 44.69 -1.40 -7.69
C LYS A 20 45.69 -0.88 -8.74
N LYS A 21 45.30 0.16 -9.50
CA LYS A 21 46.17 0.78 -10.52
C LYS A 21 47.43 1.41 -9.93
N ASN A 22 47.34 1.93 -8.69
CA ASN A 22 48.46 2.53 -7.97
C ASN A 22 49.21 1.55 -7.05
N ASN A 23 48.97 0.24 -7.16
CA ASN A 23 49.62 -0.81 -6.37
C ASN A 23 49.48 -0.63 -4.85
N LEU A 24 48.37 -0.06 -4.38
CA LEU A 24 48.08 0.05 -2.95
C LEU A 24 47.59 -1.30 -2.42
N ILE A 25 48.36 -1.90 -1.50
CA ILE A 25 48.08 -3.22 -0.95
C ILE A 25 47.27 -3.08 0.35
N PRO A 26 46.08 -3.72 0.47
CA PRO A 26 45.34 -3.72 1.72
C PRO A 26 46.14 -4.35 2.86
N PRO A 27 46.06 -3.81 4.09
CA PRO A 27 46.70 -4.40 5.25
C PRO A 27 46.16 -5.82 5.49
N ARG A 28 47.06 -6.80 5.64
CA ARG A 28 46.72 -8.23 5.79
C ARG A 28 46.13 -8.62 7.16
N LYS A 29 45.99 -7.69 8.11
CA LYS A 29 45.58 -8.02 9.48
C LYS A 29 44.05 -7.97 9.63
N PRO A 30 43.39 -9.06 10.07
CA PRO A 30 41.93 -9.13 10.17
C PRO A 30 41.28 -8.14 11.16
N ASN A 31 42.06 -7.56 12.09
CA ASN A 31 41.56 -6.68 13.15
C ASN A 31 41.84 -5.18 12.93
N GLN A 32 42.33 -4.77 11.75
CA GLN A 32 42.51 -3.36 11.43
C GLN A 32 41.36 -2.85 10.55
N THR A 33 40.92 -1.62 10.81
CA THR A 33 39.98 -0.91 9.92
C THR A 33 40.55 -0.89 8.51
N LEU A 34 39.77 -1.37 7.53
CA LEU A 34 40.19 -1.36 6.14
C LEU A 34 40.45 0.09 5.70
N PRO A 35 41.51 0.35 4.92
CA PRO A 35 41.73 1.65 4.32
C PRO A 35 40.50 2.10 3.52
N TRP A 36 40.27 3.40 3.42
CA TRP A 36 39.14 3.99 2.67
C TRP A 36 39.03 3.45 1.24
N TYR A 37 40.15 3.09 0.61
CA TYR A 37 40.21 2.54 -0.74
C TYR A 37 40.00 1.02 -0.89
N CYS A 38 39.72 0.32 0.21
CA CYS A 38 39.46 -1.12 0.22
C CYS A 38 38.05 -1.49 0.71
N GLN A 39 37.17 -0.51 0.91
CA GLN A 39 35.84 -0.75 1.45
C GLN A 39 34.91 -1.30 0.35
N SER A 40 34.18 -2.38 0.63
CA SER A 40 33.10 -2.92 -0.23
C SER A 40 31.72 -2.51 0.23
N LEU A 41 31.61 -2.14 1.50
CA LEU A 41 30.35 -1.85 2.16
C LEU A 41 30.66 -0.89 3.30
N ILE A 42 29.86 0.17 3.39
CA ILE A 42 30.01 1.22 4.40
C ILE A 42 28.69 1.30 5.16
N PHE A 43 28.79 1.35 6.49
CA PHE A 43 27.64 1.54 7.36
C PHE A 43 27.78 2.85 8.14
N ARG A 44 26.68 3.59 8.27
CA ARG A 44 26.61 4.80 9.09
C ARG A 44 26.44 4.44 10.57
N PRO A 45 26.86 5.32 11.51
CA PRO A 45 26.64 5.10 12.94
C PRO A 45 25.18 4.81 13.30
N SER A 46 24.22 5.50 12.67
CA SER A 46 22.76 5.33 12.88
C SER A 46 22.24 3.94 12.49
N GLN A 47 22.95 3.21 11.62
CA GLN A 47 22.59 1.85 11.22
C GLN A 47 23.00 0.82 12.28
N ARG A 48 23.87 1.17 13.22
CA ARG A 48 24.32 0.26 14.29
C ARG A 48 23.33 0.30 15.45
N LYS A 49 22.44 -0.70 15.53
CA LYS A 49 21.38 -0.74 16.56
C LYS A 49 21.82 -1.32 17.90
N PHE A 50 22.77 -2.27 17.89
CA PHE A 50 23.36 -2.85 19.11
C PHE A 50 24.73 -3.45 18.81
N HIS A 51 25.56 -3.63 19.84
CA HIS A 51 26.82 -4.35 19.69
C HIS A 51 26.55 -5.85 19.46
N ALA A 52 27.13 -6.41 18.41
CA ALA A 52 27.06 -7.84 18.11
C ALA A 52 28.42 -8.34 17.61
N PRO A 53 28.70 -9.64 17.72
CA PRO A 53 29.85 -10.26 17.06
C PRO A 53 29.88 -9.96 15.56
N ARG A 54 31.07 -9.96 14.98
CA ARG A 54 31.26 -9.65 13.55
C ARG A 54 30.92 -10.89 12.72
N GLU A 55 29.89 -10.78 11.90
CA GLU A 55 29.51 -11.78 10.90
C GLU A 55 29.67 -11.19 9.49
N ASN A 56 29.87 -12.07 8.49
CA ASN A 56 30.11 -11.68 7.09
C ASN A 56 28.89 -11.87 6.19
N ASN A 57 27.72 -12.16 6.76
CA ASN A 57 26.49 -12.38 6.01
C ASN A 57 25.71 -11.07 5.88
N VAL A 58 25.16 -10.82 4.69
CA VAL A 58 24.23 -9.73 4.42
C VAL A 58 22.89 -10.35 4.07
N GLU A 59 21.85 -10.01 4.84
CA GLU A 59 20.49 -10.47 4.62
C GLU A 59 19.68 -9.36 3.97
N ILE A 60 19.06 -9.66 2.82
CA ILE A 60 18.27 -8.69 2.04
C ILE A 60 16.78 -8.94 2.30
N VAL A 61 16.11 -7.97 2.90
CA VAL A 61 14.67 -8.04 3.19
C VAL A 61 13.84 -7.64 1.98
N LYS A 62 14.22 -6.56 1.29
CA LYS A 62 13.53 -6.00 0.14
C LYS A 62 14.54 -5.27 -0.76
N ILE A 63 14.23 -5.20 -2.05
CA ILE A 63 15.02 -4.49 -3.08
C ILE A 63 14.16 -3.40 -3.69
N SER A 64 14.78 -2.34 -4.24
CA SER A 64 14.06 -1.34 -5.02
C SER A 64 13.41 -1.99 -6.24
N ALA A 65 12.16 -1.63 -6.50
CA ALA A 65 11.37 -2.17 -7.59
C ALA A 65 10.26 -1.19 -7.98
N PRO A 66 9.68 -1.33 -9.18
CA PRO A 66 8.60 -0.45 -9.63
C PRO A 66 7.32 -0.74 -8.85
N ILE A 67 6.92 0.16 -7.95
CA ILE A 67 5.72 -0.01 -7.11
C ILE A 67 4.71 1.08 -7.44
N LEU A 68 3.48 0.68 -7.77
CA LEU A 68 2.37 1.60 -8.00
C LEU A 68 1.90 2.24 -6.69
N VAL A 69 1.55 3.52 -6.76
CA VAL A 69 1.00 4.28 -5.63
C VAL A 69 -0.52 4.36 -5.71
N ALA A 70 -1.16 4.44 -4.55
CA ALA A 70 -2.58 4.71 -4.43
C ALA A 70 -2.83 5.72 -3.31
N LEU A 71 -3.88 6.50 -3.44
CA LEU A 71 -4.41 7.32 -2.36
C LEU A 71 -5.02 6.42 -1.29
N ASN A 72 -5.14 6.92 -0.07
CA ASN A 72 -5.78 6.25 1.06
C ASN A 72 -6.62 7.26 1.86
N LYS A 73 -7.43 6.79 2.82
CA LYS A 73 -8.31 7.69 3.61
C LYS A 73 -7.54 8.85 4.27
N PRO A 74 -6.44 8.62 5.03
CA PRO A 74 -5.70 9.72 5.66
C PRO A 74 -5.14 10.74 4.65
N LEU A 75 -4.57 10.28 3.53
CA LEU A 75 -4.02 11.17 2.51
C LEU A 75 -5.11 11.99 1.82
N ILE A 76 -6.24 11.38 1.46
CA ILE A 76 -7.37 12.11 0.86
C ILE A 76 -7.90 13.17 1.84
N ASN A 77 -7.99 12.84 3.14
CA ASN A 77 -8.41 13.78 4.17
C ASN A 77 -7.46 14.98 4.30
N ILE A 78 -6.13 14.75 4.18
CA ILE A 78 -5.15 15.84 4.14
C ILE A 78 -5.32 16.68 2.87
N LEU A 79 -5.37 16.05 1.69
CA LEU A 79 -5.47 16.77 0.41
C LEU A 79 -6.75 17.61 0.32
N ASP A 80 -7.88 17.08 0.79
CA ASP A 80 -9.18 17.77 0.86
C ASP A 80 -9.06 19.06 1.66
N GLN A 81 -8.62 18.95 2.92
CA GLN A 81 -8.57 20.09 3.84
C GLN A 81 -7.43 21.06 3.56
N VAL A 82 -6.26 20.60 3.12
CA VAL A 82 -5.14 21.48 2.78
C VAL A 82 -5.41 22.27 1.52
N SER A 83 -6.00 21.63 0.50
CA SER A 83 -6.40 22.35 -0.72
C SER A 83 -7.48 23.39 -0.43
N GLU A 84 -8.44 23.10 0.48
CA GLU A 84 -9.44 24.07 0.95
C GLU A 84 -8.77 25.31 1.57
N MET A 85 -7.72 25.11 2.39
CA MET A 85 -6.95 26.20 2.99
C MET A 85 -6.17 27.04 1.97
N HIS A 86 -5.86 26.49 0.79
CA HIS A 86 -5.13 27.19 -0.28
C HIS A 86 -6.07 28.02 -1.18
N GLY A 87 -7.37 27.75 -1.12
CA GLY A 87 -8.42 28.51 -1.80
C GLY A 87 -9.37 27.63 -2.60
N GLU A 88 -10.49 28.21 -3.01
CA GLU A 88 -11.57 27.49 -3.70
C GLU A 88 -11.12 26.84 -5.03
N ILE A 89 -10.32 27.54 -5.84
CA ILE A 89 -9.89 27.04 -7.16
C ILE A 89 -8.96 25.81 -7.01
N PRO A 90 -7.87 25.84 -6.22
CA PRO A 90 -7.06 24.65 -5.94
C PRO A 90 -7.85 23.50 -5.34
N HIS A 91 -8.79 23.80 -4.44
CA HIS A 91 -9.64 22.81 -3.81
C HIS A 91 -10.53 22.08 -4.82
N LEU A 92 -11.27 22.81 -5.64
CA LEU A 92 -12.12 22.21 -6.68
C LEU A 92 -11.30 21.39 -7.68
N ARG A 93 -10.11 21.86 -8.07
CA ARG A 93 -9.19 21.12 -8.94
C ARG A 93 -8.82 19.76 -8.33
N MET A 94 -8.37 19.77 -7.07
CA MET A 94 -7.97 18.57 -6.34
C MET A 94 -9.14 17.59 -6.20
N CYS A 95 -10.29 18.07 -5.72
CA CYS A 95 -11.47 17.24 -5.50
C CYS A 95 -11.96 16.61 -6.81
N ASN A 96 -12.10 17.41 -7.88
CA ASN A 96 -12.48 16.90 -9.20
C ASN A 96 -11.50 15.83 -9.69
N ARG A 97 -10.19 16.05 -9.51
CA ARG A 97 -9.19 15.08 -9.94
C ARG A 97 -9.29 13.76 -9.17
N ILE A 98 -9.49 13.81 -7.85
CA ILE A 98 -9.66 12.60 -7.03
C ILE A 98 -10.95 11.87 -7.44
N PHE A 99 -12.03 12.60 -7.73
CA PHE A 99 -13.26 12.02 -8.28
C PHE A 99 -13.03 11.34 -9.63
N GLU A 100 -12.34 11.99 -10.57
CA GLU A 100 -12.00 11.39 -11.86
C GLU A 100 -11.21 10.09 -11.71
N LEU A 101 -10.21 10.08 -10.83
CA LEU A 101 -9.41 8.89 -10.53
C LEU A 101 -10.25 7.77 -9.91
N MET A 102 -11.21 8.13 -9.05
CA MET A 102 -12.15 7.16 -8.49
C MET A 102 -13.08 6.60 -9.58
N GLU A 103 -13.66 7.43 -10.44
CA GLU A 103 -14.53 6.96 -11.53
C GLU A 103 -13.77 6.05 -12.50
N GLN A 104 -12.51 6.36 -12.84
CA GLN A 104 -11.66 5.49 -13.65
C GLN A 104 -11.43 4.12 -12.98
N HIS A 105 -11.25 4.10 -11.66
CA HIS A 105 -11.12 2.84 -10.91
C HIS A 105 -12.44 2.06 -10.89
N LEU A 106 -13.56 2.75 -10.68
CA LEU A 106 -14.90 2.13 -10.72
C LEU A 106 -15.19 1.53 -12.08
N GLU A 107 -14.95 2.28 -13.16
CA GLU A 107 -15.09 1.82 -14.54
C GLU A 107 -14.23 0.58 -14.82
N SER A 108 -12.96 0.60 -14.39
CA SER A 108 -12.10 -0.57 -14.52
C SER A 108 -12.64 -1.79 -13.76
N ALA A 109 -13.20 -1.60 -12.57
CA ALA A 109 -13.75 -2.69 -11.76
C ALA A 109 -15.05 -3.29 -12.34
N ILE A 110 -15.86 -2.51 -13.05
CA ILE A 110 -17.15 -2.95 -13.62
C ILE A 110 -17.07 -3.30 -15.11
N SER A 111 -16.04 -2.84 -15.83
CA SER A 111 -15.87 -3.06 -17.27
C SER A 111 -16.01 -4.52 -17.68
N ALA A 112 -15.49 -5.43 -16.85
CA ALA A 112 -15.53 -6.86 -17.06
C ALA A 112 -16.96 -7.47 -17.00
N LEU A 113 -17.96 -6.73 -16.51
CA LEU A 113 -19.37 -7.16 -16.50
C LEU A 113 -20.11 -6.89 -17.81
N VAL A 114 -19.54 -6.03 -18.66
CA VAL A 114 -20.19 -5.49 -19.85
C VAL A 114 -19.39 -5.74 -21.13
N ASP A 115 -18.06 -5.84 -21.02
CA ASP A 115 -17.16 -5.98 -22.16
C ASP A 115 -16.41 -7.32 -22.14
N GLU A 116 -16.59 -8.12 -23.19
CA GLU A 116 -16.00 -9.46 -23.36
C GLU A 116 -14.46 -9.48 -23.24
N PRO A 117 -13.69 -8.61 -23.94
CA PRO A 117 -12.25 -8.51 -23.73
C PRO A 117 -11.84 -8.32 -22.26
N ASN A 118 -12.47 -7.38 -21.56
CA ASN A 118 -12.20 -7.14 -20.13
C ASN A 118 -12.65 -8.31 -19.24
N ALA A 119 -13.75 -9.00 -19.61
CA ALA A 119 -14.19 -10.22 -18.94
C ALA A 119 -13.11 -11.31 -19.03
N PHE A 120 -12.57 -11.58 -20.22
CA PHE A 120 -11.49 -12.55 -20.39
C PHE A 120 -10.19 -12.15 -19.69
N LEU A 121 -9.83 -10.87 -19.69
CA LEU A 121 -8.67 -10.39 -18.93
C LEU A 121 -8.85 -10.70 -17.44
N THR A 122 -10.02 -10.38 -16.88
CA THR A 122 -10.36 -10.63 -15.47
C THR A 122 -10.38 -12.13 -15.13
N LEU A 123 -11.02 -12.94 -15.98
CA LEU A 123 -11.06 -14.40 -15.80
C LEU A 123 -9.67 -15.03 -15.81
N ASN A 124 -8.76 -14.53 -16.65
CA ASN A 124 -7.38 -15.02 -16.71
C ASN A 124 -6.54 -14.66 -15.47
N GLU A 125 -7.01 -13.75 -14.61
CA GLU A 125 -6.40 -13.50 -13.29
C GLU A 125 -6.83 -14.49 -12.21
N PHE A 126 -7.89 -15.27 -12.44
CA PHE A 126 -8.42 -16.23 -11.48
C PHE A 126 -7.61 -17.53 -11.42
N PRO A 127 -7.80 -18.38 -10.39
CA PRO A 127 -7.17 -19.68 -10.32
C PRO A 127 -7.39 -20.48 -11.60
N LYS A 128 -6.32 -21.06 -12.16
CA LYS A 128 -6.32 -21.75 -13.47
C LYS A 128 -6.96 -23.14 -13.43
N LEU A 129 -8.17 -23.25 -12.91
CA LEU A 129 -8.99 -24.46 -12.94
C LEU A 129 -9.64 -24.63 -14.31
N ILE A 130 -10.13 -23.52 -14.87
CA ILE A 130 -10.80 -23.47 -16.18
C ILE A 130 -9.86 -22.87 -17.22
N LEU A 131 -9.85 -23.44 -18.42
CA LEU A 131 -9.08 -22.93 -19.56
C LEU A 131 -9.91 -21.90 -20.33
N TYR A 132 -10.02 -20.68 -19.79
CA TYR A 132 -10.88 -19.61 -20.35
C TYR A 132 -10.55 -19.27 -21.80
N ASP A 133 -9.29 -19.37 -22.23
CA ASP A 133 -8.89 -19.13 -23.62
C ASP A 133 -9.60 -20.00 -24.66
N ARG A 134 -10.16 -21.15 -24.26
CA ARG A 134 -10.92 -22.03 -25.14
C ARG A 134 -12.40 -21.67 -25.24
N LEU A 135 -12.86 -20.69 -24.48
CA LEU A 135 -14.27 -20.29 -24.41
C LEU A 135 -14.58 -19.03 -25.21
N ARG A 136 -13.69 -18.62 -26.12
CA ARG A 136 -13.85 -17.38 -26.92
C ARG A 136 -15.05 -17.39 -27.87
N ASP A 137 -15.60 -18.56 -28.16
CA ASP A 137 -16.78 -18.73 -28.99
C ASP A 137 -18.09 -18.54 -28.19
N PHE A 138 -18.01 -18.40 -26.86
CA PHE A 138 -19.15 -18.19 -25.96
C PHE A 138 -19.24 -16.74 -25.49
N ASN A 139 -20.47 -16.31 -25.20
CA ASN A 139 -20.74 -14.99 -24.62
C ASN A 139 -20.63 -15.09 -23.08
N ILE A 140 -19.44 -14.83 -22.55
CA ILE A 140 -19.08 -15.03 -21.13
C ILE A 140 -19.84 -14.07 -20.22
N THR A 141 -20.08 -12.86 -20.70
CA THR A 141 -20.79 -11.81 -19.95
C THR A 141 -22.27 -12.15 -19.77
N GLU A 142 -22.87 -12.96 -20.63
CA GLU A 142 -24.26 -13.42 -20.52
C GLU A 142 -24.39 -14.77 -19.79
N GLU A 143 -23.35 -15.61 -19.83
CA GLU A 143 -23.38 -16.92 -19.19
C GLU A 143 -23.43 -16.79 -17.65
N PRO A 144 -24.45 -17.36 -16.96
CA PRO A 144 -24.69 -17.12 -15.54
C PRO A 144 -23.52 -17.44 -14.60
N PHE A 145 -22.77 -18.52 -14.86
CA PHE A 145 -21.66 -18.93 -14.00
C PHE A 145 -20.47 -17.97 -14.12
N PHE A 146 -20.02 -17.65 -15.33
CA PHE A 146 -18.92 -16.69 -15.52
C PHE A 146 -19.34 -15.28 -15.11
N ARG A 147 -20.58 -14.86 -15.39
CA ARG A 147 -21.11 -13.58 -14.91
C ARG A 147 -21.09 -13.52 -13.38
N SER A 148 -21.42 -14.61 -12.67
CA SER A 148 -21.32 -14.70 -11.21
C SER A 148 -19.87 -14.53 -10.72
N MET A 149 -18.89 -15.12 -11.41
CA MET A 149 -17.46 -14.95 -11.09
C MET A 149 -16.99 -13.50 -11.29
N LEU A 150 -17.39 -12.87 -12.40
CA LEU A 150 -17.05 -11.48 -12.73
C LEU A 150 -17.68 -10.51 -11.73
N ARG A 151 -18.95 -10.72 -11.35
CA ARG A 151 -19.63 -9.94 -10.31
C ARG A 151 -18.93 -10.06 -8.96
N SER A 152 -18.51 -11.26 -8.60
CA SER A 152 -17.76 -11.50 -7.37
C SER A 152 -16.46 -10.70 -7.33
N ALA A 153 -15.72 -10.65 -8.44
CA ALA A 153 -14.52 -9.82 -8.55
C ALA A 153 -14.82 -8.32 -8.46
N ALA A 154 -15.86 -7.84 -9.14
CA ALA A 154 -16.30 -6.45 -9.07
C ALA A 154 -16.68 -6.06 -7.63
N LEU A 155 -17.51 -6.87 -6.95
CA LEU A 155 -17.95 -6.62 -5.58
C LEU A 155 -16.78 -6.60 -4.58
N VAL A 156 -15.81 -7.51 -4.72
CA VAL A 156 -14.59 -7.50 -3.89
C VAL A 156 -13.71 -6.28 -4.18
N GLY A 157 -13.61 -5.85 -5.44
CA GLY A 157 -12.94 -4.61 -5.82
C GLY A 157 -13.58 -3.38 -5.16
N LEU A 158 -14.91 -3.27 -5.24
CA LEU A 158 -15.68 -2.20 -4.60
C LEU A 158 -15.59 -2.26 -3.07
N HIS A 159 -15.58 -3.44 -2.47
CA HIS A 159 -15.39 -3.61 -1.02
C HIS A 159 -14.04 -3.04 -0.56
N ARG A 160 -12.96 -3.29 -1.31
CA ARG A 160 -11.65 -2.69 -1.01
C ARG A 160 -11.66 -1.17 -1.12
N LEU A 161 -12.40 -0.61 -2.08
CA LEU A 161 -12.60 0.84 -2.17
C LEU A 161 -13.37 1.38 -0.96
N VAL A 162 -14.45 0.73 -0.54
CA VAL A 162 -15.21 1.12 0.67
C VAL A 162 -14.32 1.08 1.93
N ASP A 163 -13.60 -0.01 2.13
CA ASP A 163 -12.85 -0.24 3.37
C ASP A 163 -11.60 0.62 3.49
N LYS A 164 -10.82 0.74 2.40
CA LYS A 164 -9.50 1.35 2.43
C LYS A 164 -9.42 2.66 1.64
N MET A 165 -10.41 2.97 0.79
CA MET A 165 -10.37 4.05 -0.20
C MET A 165 -9.05 4.09 -0.97
N GLN A 166 -8.62 2.90 -1.43
CA GLN A 166 -7.37 2.76 -2.15
C GLN A 166 -7.55 3.13 -3.63
N ILE A 167 -7.57 4.44 -3.92
CA ILE A 167 -7.74 4.95 -5.29
C ILE A 167 -6.39 4.91 -6.01
N ARG A 168 -6.28 4.11 -7.07
CA ARG A 168 -5.02 3.94 -7.81
C ARG A 168 -4.67 5.20 -8.59
N ILE A 169 -3.41 5.60 -8.54
CA ILE A 169 -2.87 6.63 -9.43
C ILE A 169 -2.34 5.97 -10.70
N PRO A 170 -2.58 6.56 -11.89
CA PRO A 170 -2.02 6.04 -13.13
C PRO A 170 -0.51 5.84 -13.06
N ALA A 171 -0.03 4.76 -13.68
CA ALA A 171 1.38 4.41 -13.66
C ALA A 171 2.29 5.49 -14.30
N SER A 172 1.72 6.43 -15.05
CA SER A 172 2.46 7.56 -15.62
C SER A 172 2.54 8.79 -14.72
N GLN A 173 1.94 8.76 -13.53
CA GLN A 173 1.71 9.94 -12.66
C GLN A 173 2.07 9.74 -11.18
N GLY A 174 2.44 8.52 -10.78
CA GLY A 174 2.88 8.28 -9.41
C GLY A 174 3.53 6.92 -9.18
N ARG A 175 4.38 6.85 -8.16
CA ARG A 175 5.11 5.66 -7.71
C ARG A 175 5.31 5.67 -6.21
N MET A 176 5.52 4.48 -5.63
CA MET A 176 6.17 4.35 -4.33
C MET A 176 7.64 4.00 -4.54
N ALA A 177 8.51 4.57 -3.72
CA ALA A 177 9.94 4.34 -3.79
C ALA A 177 10.61 4.46 -2.41
N PHE A 178 11.76 3.82 -2.22
CA PHE A 178 12.54 3.99 -1.00
C PHE A 178 13.16 5.39 -0.93
N GLY A 179 13.20 5.95 0.27
CA GLY A 179 13.99 7.16 0.53
C GLY A 179 15.46 6.85 0.70
N VAL A 180 16.31 7.66 0.07
CA VAL A 180 17.77 7.58 0.17
C VAL A 180 18.36 8.98 0.27
N VAL A 181 19.61 9.10 0.71
CA VAL A 181 20.30 10.39 0.84
C VAL A 181 21.26 10.61 -0.32
N ASP A 182 21.37 11.85 -0.76
CA ASP A 182 22.38 12.28 -1.72
C ASP A 182 23.78 12.33 -1.09
N GLU A 183 24.58 11.30 -1.38
CA GLU A 183 25.98 11.21 -0.98
C GLU A 183 26.90 12.20 -1.73
N THR A 184 26.44 12.78 -2.84
CA THR A 184 27.24 13.73 -3.63
C THR A 184 27.19 15.14 -3.04
N GLY A 185 26.12 15.49 -2.33
CA GLY A 185 25.91 16.82 -1.75
C GLY A 185 25.56 17.89 -2.77
N LEU A 186 25.04 17.50 -3.93
CA LEU A 186 24.68 18.42 -5.01
C LEU A 186 23.22 18.87 -4.94
N LEU A 187 22.34 18.06 -4.36
CA LEU A 187 20.94 18.45 -4.14
C LEU A 187 20.85 19.57 -3.09
N GLN A 188 20.15 20.64 -3.44
CA GLN A 188 19.84 21.72 -2.51
C GLN A 188 18.56 21.41 -1.72
N TYR A 189 18.37 22.12 -0.61
CA TYR A 189 17.14 22.02 0.15
C TYR A 189 15.91 22.44 -0.68
N GLY A 190 14.88 21.62 -0.67
CA GLY A 190 13.68 21.74 -1.51
C GLY A 190 13.78 20.96 -2.83
N GLN A 191 14.97 20.44 -3.18
CA GLN A 191 15.18 19.62 -4.37
C GLN A 191 15.25 18.13 -4.02
N ILE A 192 14.83 17.28 -4.96
CA ILE A 192 14.98 15.82 -4.88
C ILE A 192 15.48 15.29 -6.23
N PHE A 193 16.03 14.08 -6.25
CA PHE A 193 16.24 13.34 -7.49
C PHE A 193 15.34 12.10 -7.48
N PHE A 194 14.63 11.86 -8.59
CA PHE A 194 13.76 10.71 -8.73
C PHE A 194 13.79 10.16 -10.16
N GLN A 195 14.06 8.87 -10.25
CA GLN A 195 14.10 8.11 -11.49
C GLN A 195 13.32 6.81 -11.29
N TYR A 196 12.48 6.44 -12.25
CA TYR A 196 11.58 5.30 -12.12
C TYR A 196 11.53 4.44 -13.38
N THR A 197 11.30 3.14 -13.19
CA THR A 197 11.03 2.21 -14.29
C THR A 197 9.61 2.41 -14.81
N THR A 198 9.46 2.57 -16.12
CA THR A 198 8.16 2.85 -16.77
C THR A 198 7.19 1.69 -16.64
N ASN A 199 7.64 0.49 -16.93
CA ASN A 199 6.83 -0.70 -16.89
C ASN A 199 6.72 -1.20 -15.44
N ALA A 200 5.61 -0.83 -14.79
CA ALA A 200 5.31 -1.25 -13.43
C ALA A 200 5.12 -2.77 -13.27
N SER A 201 4.94 -3.53 -14.35
CA SER A 201 4.85 -4.99 -14.32
C SER A 201 6.23 -5.67 -14.27
N LEU A 202 7.31 -4.96 -14.57
CA LEU A 202 8.68 -5.47 -14.43
C LEU A 202 9.07 -5.47 -12.96
N LYS A 203 8.94 -6.61 -12.28
CA LYS A 203 9.44 -6.76 -10.90
C LYS A 203 10.97 -6.67 -10.79
N TYR A 204 11.67 -6.93 -11.89
CA TYR A 204 13.12 -6.86 -12.00
C TYR A 204 13.48 -6.16 -13.31
N PRO A 205 13.96 -4.90 -13.30
CA PRO A 205 14.48 -4.28 -14.51
C PRO A 205 15.70 -5.06 -15.01
N SER A 206 15.82 -5.21 -16.33
CA SER A 206 16.95 -5.92 -16.94
C SER A 206 18.23 -5.07 -16.81
N GLN A 207 19.40 -5.72 -16.73
CA GLN A 207 20.71 -5.02 -16.65
C GLN A 207 21.01 -4.10 -17.87
N HIS A 208 20.26 -4.25 -18.96
CA HIS A 208 20.44 -3.51 -20.23
C HIS A 208 19.25 -2.61 -20.57
N ALA A 209 18.49 -2.19 -19.55
CA ALA A 209 17.37 -1.27 -19.73
C ALA A 209 17.81 0.05 -20.38
N ASP A 210 17.19 0.41 -21.51
CA ASP A 210 17.41 1.70 -22.17
C ASP A 210 16.91 2.85 -21.27
N ARG A 211 17.74 3.88 -21.10
CA ARG A 211 17.47 5.05 -20.23
C ARG A 211 16.94 6.19 -21.10
N ILE A 212 15.73 6.69 -20.84
CA ILE A 212 15.11 7.80 -21.59
C ILE A 212 14.90 9.00 -20.65
N ILE A 213 15.50 10.14 -20.99
CA ILE A 213 15.34 11.40 -20.25
C ILE A 213 14.26 12.23 -20.96
N HIS A 214 13.20 12.62 -20.24
CA HIS A 214 12.16 13.51 -20.77
C HIS A 214 12.06 14.77 -19.92
N THR A 215 12.13 15.93 -20.58
CA THR A 215 11.95 17.25 -19.98
C THR A 215 10.66 17.91 -20.53
N GLY A 216 9.76 18.38 -19.66
CA GLY A 216 8.59 19.22 -20.02
C GLY A 216 7.17 18.63 -19.85
N PRO A 217 6.10 19.45 -19.99
CA PRO A 217 4.70 19.01 -19.87
C PRO A 217 4.27 18.15 -21.06
N VAL A 218 4.00 16.87 -20.82
CA VAL A 218 3.87 15.85 -21.87
C VAL A 218 2.46 15.78 -22.48
N MET A 219 2.38 16.04 -23.79
CA MET A 219 1.29 15.60 -24.66
C MET A 219 1.56 14.15 -25.10
N ILE A 220 0.71 13.19 -24.72
CA ILE A 220 0.86 11.78 -25.09
C ILE A 220 0.38 11.59 -26.53
N THR A 221 1.29 11.41 -27.48
CA THR A 221 0.94 10.94 -28.83
C THR A 221 0.83 9.42 -28.85
N LYS A 222 -0.22 8.92 -29.50
CA LYS A 222 -0.53 7.49 -29.63
C LYS A 222 0.58 6.74 -30.37
N ASN A 223 1.02 5.64 -29.77
CA ASN A 223 2.01 4.64 -30.25
C ASN A 223 3.50 5.04 -30.28
N PRO A 224 4.26 4.52 -29.31
CA PRO A 224 5.56 3.91 -29.59
C PRO A 224 5.54 2.42 -29.22
N SER A 225 5.82 1.57 -30.21
CA SER A 225 6.22 0.18 -30.00
C SER A 225 7.67 0.17 -29.54
N VAL A 226 7.98 -0.20 -28.28
CA VAL A 226 9.38 -0.42 -27.83
C VAL A 226 9.45 -1.54 -26.79
N VAL A 227 10.50 -2.35 -26.93
CA VAL A 227 10.83 -3.59 -26.23
C VAL A 227 11.65 -3.27 -24.96
N ALA A 228 11.33 -3.94 -23.84
CA ALA A 228 12.14 -4.14 -22.63
C ALA A 228 12.82 -2.92 -21.95
N GLY A 229 12.12 -2.29 -21.00
CA GLY A 229 12.74 -1.79 -19.76
C GLY A 229 12.98 -0.29 -19.60
N ASP A 230 12.26 0.59 -20.30
CA ASP A 230 12.56 2.03 -20.26
C ASP A 230 12.58 2.61 -18.83
N VAL A 231 13.70 3.18 -18.41
CA VAL A 231 13.81 3.97 -17.16
C VAL A 231 13.65 5.45 -17.50
N ARG A 232 12.81 6.17 -16.74
CA ARG A 232 12.54 7.60 -16.94
C ARG A 232 12.99 8.45 -15.75
N MET A 233 13.60 9.58 -16.07
CA MET A 233 13.87 10.66 -15.12
C MET A 233 12.68 11.64 -15.12
N PHE A 234 12.32 12.15 -13.95
CA PHE A 234 11.28 13.18 -13.83
C PHE A 234 11.89 14.50 -13.34
N GLU A 235 11.70 15.56 -14.11
CA GLU A 235 12.12 16.93 -13.76
C GLU A 235 10.89 17.81 -13.56
N GLY A 236 10.89 18.62 -12.50
CA GLY A 236 9.83 19.57 -12.18
C GLY A 236 9.15 19.32 -10.84
N PRO A 237 8.01 19.99 -10.58
CA PRO A 237 7.32 19.89 -9.30
C PRO A 237 6.79 18.48 -9.03
N VAL A 238 7.00 18.01 -7.81
CA VAL A 238 6.58 16.69 -7.35
C VAL A 238 5.98 16.79 -5.95
N MET A 239 4.89 16.07 -5.70
CA MET A 239 4.30 15.94 -4.37
C MET A 239 4.75 14.62 -3.75
N ILE A 240 5.22 14.66 -2.50
CA ILE A 240 5.73 13.50 -1.77
C ILE A 240 5.09 13.46 -0.39
N THR A 241 4.80 12.24 0.09
CA THR A 241 4.40 11.99 1.47
C THR A 241 4.89 10.64 1.96
N LYS A 242 4.95 10.46 3.28
CA LYS A 242 5.27 9.21 3.97
C LYS A 242 4.02 8.71 4.68
N ASN A 243 3.72 7.42 4.53
CA ASN A 243 2.61 6.80 5.26
C ASN A 243 3.10 6.24 6.60
N PRO A 244 2.34 6.38 7.70
CA PRO A 244 1.04 7.04 7.80
C PRO A 244 1.16 8.58 7.86
N SER A 245 0.46 9.29 6.98
CA SER A 245 0.33 10.75 7.00
C SER A 245 -0.87 11.15 7.84
N VAL A 246 -0.68 12.05 8.81
CA VAL A 246 -1.69 12.39 9.83
C VAL A 246 -1.99 13.89 9.85
N VAL A 247 -0.97 14.74 9.70
CA VAL A 247 -1.10 16.20 9.83
C VAL A 247 -0.92 16.90 8.49
N ALA A 248 -1.41 18.14 8.40
CA ALA A 248 -1.38 18.94 7.17
C ALA A 248 0.02 19.07 6.54
N GLY A 249 1.07 19.17 7.37
CA GLY A 249 2.46 19.31 6.93
C GLY A 249 3.12 18.05 6.37
N ASP A 250 2.46 16.88 6.46
CA ASP A 250 3.03 15.59 6.07
C ASP A 250 3.06 15.36 4.55
N VAL A 251 2.34 16.19 3.80
CA VAL A 251 2.32 16.18 2.33
C VAL A 251 3.06 17.41 1.85
N ARG A 252 4.11 17.20 1.05
CA ARG A 252 5.04 18.28 0.67
C ARG A 252 5.32 18.27 -0.83
N MET A 253 5.41 19.47 -1.38
CA MET A 253 5.89 19.78 -2.71
C MET A 253 7.42 19.97 -2.68
N PHE A 254 8.09 19.34 -3.63
CA PHE A 254 9.52 19.46 -3.90
C PHE A 254 9.75 19.71 -5.39
N GLU A 255 10.97 20.09 -5.74
CA GLU A 255 11.42 20.19 -7.13
C GLU A 255 12.31 19.00 -7.47
N ALA A 256 11.90 18.16 -8.42
CA ALA A 256 12.73 17.09 -8.95
C ALA A 256 13.73 17.68 -9.95
N VAL A 257 15.02 17.44 -9.75
CA VAL A 257 16.09 18.03 -10.58
C VAL A 257 16.95 16.97 -11.24
N ASP A 258 17.43 17.27 -12.45
CA ASP A 258 18.29 16.40 -13.23
C ASP A 258 19.75 16.45 -12.73
N LEU A 259 20.24 15.31 -12.24
CA LEU A 259 21.62 15.14 -11.76
C LEU A 259 22.24 13.87 -12.35
N PRO A 260 23.08 14.00 -13.40
CA PRO A 260 23.69 12.85 -14.08
C PRO A 260 24.50 11.92 -13.18
N CYS A 261 25.09 12.44 -12.09
CA CYS A 261 25.83 11.64 -11.11
C CYS A 261 24.96 10.70 -10.26
N LEU A 262 23.63 10.83 -10.33
CA LEU A 262 22.66 10.02 -9.59
C LEU A 262 21.90 9.02 -10.48
N TYR A 263 22.22 8.92 -11.77
CA TYR A 263 21.50 8.09 -12.76
C TYR A 263 21.53 6.58 -12.52
N ASP A 264 22.34 6.12 -11.58
CA ASP A 264 22.40 4.71 -11.19
C ASP A 264 21.43 4.39 -10.05
N LEU A 265 20.77 5.41 -9.48
CA LEU A 265 19.76 5.29 -8.43
C LEU A 265 18.37 5.26 -9.06
N VAL A 266 17.86 4.05 -9.33
CA VAL A 266 16.56 3.81 -9.96
C VAL A 266 15.54 3.24 -8.97
N ASP A 267 14.29 3.68 -9.08
CA ASP A 267 13.16 3.30 -8.23
C ASP A 267 13.42 3.64 -6.74
N VAL A 268 14.13 4.75 -6.50
CA VAL A 268 14.40 5.37 -5.21
C VAL A 268 14.25 6.88 -5.32
N VAL A 269 13.85 7.55 -4.24
CA VAL A 269 13.86 9.01 -4.14
C VAL A 269 15.05 9.47 -3.30
N VAL A 270 15.85 10.36 -3.87
CA VAL A 270 17.07 10.87 -3.27
C VAL A 270 16.78 12.24 -2.66
N PHE A 271 17.01 12.36 -1.35
CA PHE A 271 16.86 13.59 -0.58
C PHE A 271 18.20 14.30 -0.37
N PRO A 272 18.21 15.64 -0.24
CA PRO A 272 19.42 16.40 0.02
C PRO A 272 19.96 16.09 1.41
N GLN A 273 21.29 16.01 1.54
CA GLN A 273 21.93 15.84 2.85
C GLN A 273 22.04 17.14 3.67
N SER A 274 21.73 18.30 3.07
CA SER A 274 21.89 19.62 3.68
C SER A 274 20.59 20.42 3.64
N GLY A 275 20.31 21.13 4.73
CA GLY A 275 19.11 21.95 4.88
C GLY A 275 18.82 22.29 6.33
N PRO A 276 17.82 23.15 6.61
CA PRO A 276 17.41 23.50 7.97
C PRO A 276 16.78 22.32 8.72
N ARG A 277 16.13 21.39 8.01
CA ARG A 277 15.49 20.19 8.55
C ARG A 277 15.55 19.08 7.49
N PRO A 278 15.78 17.80 7.84
CA PRO A 278 15.75 16.73 6.84
C PRO A 278 14.34 16.59 6.22
N HIS A 279 14.23 16.48 4.90
CA HIS A 279 12.92 16.29 4.24
C HIS A 279 12.15 15.05 4.71
N PRO A 280 12.79 13.89 4.97
CA PRO A 280 12.15 12.76 5.63
C PRO A 280 11.44 13.14 6.94
N ASP A 281 12.08 13.96 7.78
CA ASP A 281 11.55 14.41 9.08
C ASP A 281 10.38 15.39 8.95
N GLU A 282 10.32 16.12 7.83
CA GLU A 282 9.21 17.03 7.55
C GLU A 282 7.92 16.30 7.19
N MET A 283 7.98 14.99 6.86
CA MET A 283 6.85 14.17 6.42
C MET A 283 6.58 13.02 7.41
N ALA A 284 5.51 13.13 8.20
CA ALA A 284 5.06 12.15 9.20
C ALA A 284 5.96 11.99 10.45
N GLY A 285 6.92 12.90 10.64
CA GLY A 285 7.87 12.90 11.75
C GLY A 285 8.94 11.80 11.63
N SER A 286 10.18 12.13 12.00
CA SER A 286 11.28 11.16 12.10
C SER A 286 11.72 10.95 13.54
N ASP A 287 12.40 9.82 13.78
CA ASP A 287 13.19 9.65 14.99
C ASP A 287 14.11 10.88 15.19
N LEU A 288 14.30 11.35 16.43
CA LEU A 288 15.10 12.53 16.84
C LEU A 288 16.56 12.56 16.29
N ASP A 289 17.01 11.52 15.60
CA ASP A 289 18.33 11.38 15.00
C ASP A 289 18.36 11.41 13.46
N GLY A 290 17.22 11.65 12.79
CA GLY A 290 17.14 11.68 11.33
C GLY A 290 17.39 10.33 10.66
N SER A 291 17.10 9.21 11.35
CA SER A 291 17.45 7.84 10.92
C SER A 291 16.45 7.13 10.00
N ASP A 292 15.44 7.83 9.48
CA ASP A 292 14.32 7.32 8.67
C ASP A 292 14.70 6.65 7.33
N LEU A 293 15.92 6.86 6.85
CA LEU A 293 16.39 6.20 5.62
C LEU A 293 16.88 4.76 5.90
N ASP A 294 16.17 4.03 6.78
CA ASP A 294 16.45 2.63 7.14
C ASP A 294 15.56 1.61 6.41
N GLY A 295 14.66 2.10 5.55
CA GLY A 295 13.79 1.30 4.69
C GLY A 295 12.44 1.95 4.37
N ASP A 296 12.25 3.23 4.71
CA ASP A 296 10.99 3.93 4.51
C ASP A 296 10.64 4.11 3.03
N GLU A 297 9.35 3.95 2.75
CA GLU A 297 8.77 4.13 1.41
C GLU A 297 7.95 5.40 1.35
N TYR A 298 8.20 6.17 0.29
CA TYR A 298 7.55 7.44 0.02
C TYR A 298 6.58 7.29 -1.14
N SER A 299 5.41 7.88 -0.99
CA SER A 299 4.41 8.02 -2.04
C SER A 299 4.72 9.30 -2.83
N ILE A 300 5.01 9.15 -4.12
CA ILE A 300 5.50 10.21 -5.00
C ILE A 300 4.47 10.40 -6.11
N PHE A 301 4.02 11.64 -6.31
CA PHE A 301 3.01 12.02 -7.28
C PHE A 301 3.52 13.18 -8.12
N TRP A 302 3.39 13.07 -9.43
CA TRP A 302 3.69 14.15 -10.38
C TRP A 302 2.50 14.44 -11.29
N ASP A 303 1.29 14.38 -10.71
CA ASP A 303 0.05 14.81 -11.34
C ASP A 303 -0.22 16.28 -10.97
N PRO A 304 -0.13 17.24 -11.92
CA PRO A 304 -0.35 18.66 -11.64
C PRO A 304 -1.73 18.99 -11.07
N GLN A 305 -2.73 18.16 -11.35
CA GLN A 305 -4.08 18.36 -10.82
C GLN A 305 -4.18 18.02 -9.33
N LEU A 306 -3.24 17.22 -8.81
CA LEU A 306 -3.13 16.84 -7.40
C LEU A 306 -2.12 17.69 -6.61
N PHE A 307 -1.53 18.74 -7.20
CA PHE A 307 -0.55 19.55 -6.50
C PHE A 307 -1.19 20.48 -5.47
N LEU A 308 -0.45 20.70 -4.39
CA LEU A 308 -0.71 21.76 -3.43
C LEU A 308 -0.04 23.05 -3.91
N GLU A 309 -0.62 24.21 -3.57
CA GLU A 309 -0.07 25.50 -4.00
C GLU A 309 1.17 25.90 -3.19
N LYS A 310 1.27 25.39 -1.94
CA LYS A 310 2.37 25.65 -1.02
C LYS A 310 2.51 24.53 0.00
N ASN A 311 3.68 24.45 0.63
CA ASN A 311 3.91 23.57 1.77
C ASN A 311 3.33 24.16 3.05
N GLU A 312 2.57 23.36 3.78
CA GLU A 312 2.20 23.68 5.16
C GLU A 312 3.41 23.50 6.10
N PRO A 313 3.44 24.21 7.25
CA PRO A 313 4.50 24.07 8.23
C PRO A 313 4.67 22.61 8.65
N ALA A 314 5.91 22.11 8.63
CA ALA A 314 6.23 20.79 9.13
C ALA A 314 5.84 20.72 10.61
N PHE A 315 5.12 19.67 10.98
CA PHE A 315 4.70 19.50 12.37
C PHE A 315 5.90 19.13 13.23
N ASP A 316 5.88 19.58 14.47
CA ASP A 316 6.91 19.25 15.44
C ASP A 316 6.45 18.03 16.25
N PHE A 317 7.00 16.88 15.88
CA PHE A 317 6.79 15.62 16.58
C PHE A 317 7.87 15.37 17.63
N THR A 318 8.75 16.33 17.94
CA THR A 318 9.80 16.13 18.93
C THR A 318 9.19 15.68 20.25
N SER A 319 9.31 14.37 20.50
CA SER A 319 8.82 13.77 21.72
C SER A 319 9.67 14.31 22.86
N THR A 320 9.03 14.76 23.94
CA THR A 320 9.67 15.00 25.23
C THR A 320 10.00 13.67 25.91
N ALA A 321 10.50 12.71 25.13
CA ALA A 321 10.96 11.43 25.60
C ALA A 321 11.93 11.72 26.75
N LYS A 322 11.47 11.39 27.96
CA LYS A 322 12.34 11.41 29.14
C LYS A 322 13.49 10.49 28.76
N ASN A 323 14.69 11.06 28.63
CA ASN A 323 15.91 10.30 28.48
C ASN A 323 15.94 9.30 29.64
N ASN A 324 15.44 8.09 29.40
CA ASN A 324 15.55 7.01 30.35
C ASN A 324 17.05 6.74 30.40
N ALA A 325 17.69 7.20 31.48
CA ALA A 325 19.09 6.93 31.70
C ALA A 325 19.28 5.41 31.51
N PRO A 326 20.30 4.98 30.74
CA PRO A 326 20.54 3.56 30.55
C PRO A 326 20.62 2.92 31.93
N GLY A 327 19.72 1.96 32.19
CA GLY A 327 19.75 1.17 33.42
C GLY A 327 21.10 0.48 33.55
N ASN A 328 21.50 0.12 34.77
CA ASN A 328 22.73 -0.62 35.00
C ASN A 328 22.69 -1.94 34.20
N ASP A 329 23.60 -2.13 33.24
CA ASP A 329 23.66 -3.31 32.36
C ASP A 329 23.69 -4.64 33.14
N GLU A 330 24.30 -4.65 34.34
CA GLU A 330 24.33 -5.85 35.18
C GLU A 330 22.97 -6.17 35.80
N GLU A 331 22.21 -5.15 36.18
CA GLU A 331 20.85 -5.28 36.71
C GLU A 331 19.86 -5.71 35.62
N VAL A 332 20.02 -5.18 34.41
CA VAL A 332 19.23 -5.60 33.24
C VAL A 332 19.48 -7.06 32.89
N LYS A 333 20.74 -7.53 32.95
CA LYS A 333 21.07 -8.94 32.73
C LYS A 333 20.51 -9.87 33.79
N ALA A 334 20.58 -9.47 35.07
CA ALA A 334 20.05 -10.26 36.18
C ALA A 334 18.52 -10.43 36.09
N ASN A 335 17.82 -9.39 35.63
CA ASN A 335 16.35 -9.36 35.57
C ASN A 335 15.79 -9.48 34.14
N PHE A 336 16.60 -9.93 33.17
CA PHE A 336 16.27 -9.87 31.74
C PHE A 336 14.92 -10.52 31.41
N THR A 337 14.67 -11.73 31.94
CA THR A 337 13.43 -12.47 31.71
C THR A 337 12.20 -11.74 32.26
N GLU A 338 12.31 -11.12 33.44
CA GLU A 338 11.21 -10.36 34.05
C GLU A 338 10.93 -9.07 33.28
N LEU A 339 11.99 -8.35 32.88
CA LEU A 339 11.87 -7.14 32.05
C LEU A 339 11.23 -7.47 30.71
N MET A 340 11.61 -8.58 30.07
CA MET A 340 10.99 -9.08 28.85
C MET A 340 9.51 -9.41 29.04
N ALA A 341 9.15 -10.15 30.10
CA ALA A 341 7.77 -10.51 30.39
C ALA A 341 6.91 -9.25 30.67
N LYS A 342 7.47 -8.28 31.40
CA LYS A 342 6.83 -6.99 31.69
C LYS A 342 6.62 -6.18 30.40
N PHE A 343 7.65 -6.06 29.56
CA PHE A 343 7.53 -5.36 28.28
C PHE A 343 6.50 -6.04 27.38
N PHE A 344 6.51 -7.38 27.28
CA PHE A 344 5.53 -8.11 26.48
C PHE A 344 4.09 -7.89 26.98
N LYS A 345 3.88 -7.90 28.30
CA LYS A 345 2.59 -7.58 28.90
C LYS A 345 2.12 -6.17 28.54
N ILE A 346 3.00 -5.17 28.67
CA ILE A 346 2.71 -3.78 28.31
C ILE A 346 2.38 -3.69 26.81
N TYR A 347 3.21 -4.28 25.96
CA TYR A 347 3.06 -4.26 24.50
C TYR A 347 1.71 -4.85 24.05
N VAL A 348 1.34 -6.03 24.56
CA VAL A 348 0.06 -6.67 24.22
C VAL A 348 -1.14 -5.88 24.76
N SER A 349 -1.01 -5.24 25.93
CA SER A 349 -2.09 -4.44 26.51
C SER A 349 -2.30 -3.07 25.84
N GLN A 350 -1.33 -2.57 25.07
CA GLN A 350 -1.31 -1.18 24.59
C GLN A 350 -1.24 -1.05 23.06
N ASP A 351 -1.55 -2.12 22.33
CA ASP A 351 -1.71 -2.13 20.88
C ASP A 351 -2.90 -1.24 20.43
N SER A 352 -2.66 0.07 20.45
CA SER A 352 -3.66 1.13 20.31
C SER A 352 -3.45 1.98 19.06
N ILE A 353 -2.39 1.73 18.28
CA ILE A 353 -2.03 2.51 17.08
C ILE A 353 -3.24 2.62 16.14
N GLY A 354 -3.86 1.51 15.78
CA GLY A 354 -5.03 1.50 14.90
C GLY A 354 -6.26 2.21 15.51
N THR A 355 -6.41 2.20 16.84
CA THR A 355 -7.49 2.93 17.52
C THR A 355 -7.25 4.43 17.48
N ILE A 356 -6.02 4.87 17.73
CA ILE A 356 -5.61 6.29 17.68
C ILE A 356 -5.71 6.81 16.24
N ALA A 357 -5.26 6.04 15.25
CA ALA A 357 -5.37 6.41 13.84
C ALA A 357 -6.83 6.59 13.39
N ASN A 358 -7.71 5.66 13.76
CA ASN A 358 -9.15 5.77 13.50
C ASN A 358 -9.78 6.97 14.22
N ALA A 359 -9.34 7.24 15.45
CA ALA A 359 -9.79 8.40 16.21
C ALA A 359 -9.39 9.71 15.55
N HIS A 360 -8.14 9.80 15.07
CA HIS A 360 -7.67 10.97 14.34
C HIS A 360 -8.47 11.20 13.05
N LEU A 361 -8.68 10.16 12.25
CA LEU A 361 -9.42 10.28 10.98
C LEU A 361 -10.86 10.76 11.20
N ALA A 362 -11.57 10.22 12.18
CA ALA A 362 -12.94 10.65 12.49
C ALA A 362 -12.99 12.08 13.04
N ASN A 363 -12.09 12.43 13.97
CA ASN A 363 -12.07 13.77 14.55
C ASN A 363 -11.63 14.85 13.56
N SER A 364 -10.68 14.54 12.66
CA SER A 364 -10.23 15.50 11.64
C SER A 364 -11.27 15.73 10.55
N ASP A 365 -12.11 14.74 10.23
CA ASP A 365 -13.28 14.93 9.37
C ASP A 365 -14.30 15.89 10.01
N LEU A 366 -14.57 15.75 11.32
CA LEU A 366 -15.59 16.51 12.02
C LEU A 366 -15.15 17.92 12.45
N TYR A 367 -13.95 18.05 13.01
CA TYR A 367 -13.44 19.28 13.63
C TYR A 367 -12.36 19.98 12.81
N GLY A 368 -11.87 19.34 11.76
CA GLY A 368 -10.77 19.83 10.92
C GLY A 368 -9.40 19.39 11.42
N ILE A 369 -8.49 19.14 10.47
CA ILE A 369 -7.16 18.58 10.67
C ILE A 369 -6.24 19.49 11.52
N ASN A 370 -6.45 20.81 11.46
CA ASN A 370 -5.67 21.79 12.20
C ASN A 370 -6.25 22.14 13.59
N SER A 371 -7.35 21.51 14.00
CA SER A 371 -7.90 21.69 15.34
C SER A 371 -6.90 21.25 16.41
N GLU A 372 -6.81 21.99 17.53
CA GLU A 372 -5.96 21.65 18.68
C GLU A 372 -6.19 20.20 19.13
N HIS A 373 -7.46 19.79 19.09
CA HIS A 373 -7.90 18.44 19.35
C HIS A 373 -7.22 17.38 18.46
N CYS A 374 -7.23 17.56 17.13
CA CYS A 374 -6.60 16.61 16.21
C CYS A 374 -5.07 16.60 16.35
N ARG A 375 -4.47 17.77 16.63
CA ARG A 375 -3.03 17.88 16.91
C ARG A 375 -2.60 17.03 18.12
N ASN A 376 -3.41 17.01 19.18
CA ASN A 376 -3.14 16.18 20.37
C ASN A 376 -3.19 14.68 20.04
N ILE A 377 -4.17 14.25 19.24
CA ILE A 377 -4.26 12.87 18.78
C ILE A 377 -3.06 12.52 17.88
N ALA A 378 -2.63 13.43 17.01
CA ALA A 378 -1.47 13.22 16.14
C ALA A 378 -0.16 13.01 16.92
N LEU A 379 0.05 13.77 18.01
CA LEU A 379 1.18 13.56 18.93
C LEU A 379 1.14 12.17 19.56
N LYS A 380 -0.03 11.73 20.05
CA LYS A 380 -0.22 10.39 20.60
C LYS A 380 -0.01 9.30 19.55
N HIS A 381 -0.43 9.54 18.31
CA HIS A 381 -0.23 8.61 17.20
C HIS A 381 1.26 8.40 16.89
N ASN A 382 2.04 9.49 16.79
CA ASN A 382 3.48 9.40 16.57
C ASN A 382 4.18 8.67 17.74
N GLN A 383 3.85 8.98 18.99
CA GLN A 383 4.34 8.23 20.16
C GLN A 383 3.99 6.74 20.12
N ALA A 384 2.78 6.39 19.65
CA ALA A 384 2.35 5.00 19.53
C ALA A 384 3.15 4.22 18.47
N VAL A 385 3.53 4.87 17.36
CA VAL A 385 4.40 4.27 16.32
C VAL A 385 5.78 3.97 16.90
N ASP A 386 6.34 4.91 17.65
CA ASP A 386 7.69 4.78 18.24
C ASP A 386 7.72 4.03 19.58
N PHE A 387 6.57 3.62 20.12
CA PHE A 387 6.48 2.89 21.39
C PHE A 387 7.35 1.63 21.40
N SER A 388 7.37 0.88 20.28
CA SER A 388 8.15 -0.36 20.17
C SER A 388 9.67 -0.14 20.31
N LYS A 389 10.17 1.05 19.92
CA LYS A 389 11.57 1.44 20.01
C LYS A 389 11.89 2.19 21.30
N SER A 390 11.05 3.16 21.66
CA SER A 390 11.25 4.07 22.78
C SER A 390 10.85 3.49 24.13
N GLY A 391 9.99 2.48 24.15
CA GLY A 391 9.36 1.95 25.36
C GLY A 391 8.41 2.93 26.05
N THR A 392 8.12 4.09 25.44
CA THR A 392 7.25 5.13 26.01
C THR A 392 5.84 4.98 25.49
N VAL A 393 4.91 4.78 26.41
CA VAL A 393 3.50 4.57 26.09
C VAL A 393 2.83 5.91 25.83
N PRO A 394 2.02 6.05 24.76
CA PRO A 394 1.18 7.23 24.58
C PRO A 394 0.12 7.33 25.69
N ASP A 395 -0.23 8.55 26.09
CA ASP A 395 -1.34 8.78 27.00
C ASP A 395 -2.67 8.26 26.40
N GLU A 396 -3.61 7.83 27.26
CA GLU A 396 -4.93 7.39 26.81
C GLU A 396 -5.68 8.53 26.08
N LEU A 397 -6.55 8.15 25.13
CA LEU A 397 -7.46 9.10 24.50
C LEU A 397 -8.43 9.67 25.53
N THR A 398 -8.55 11.00 25.59
CA THR A 398 -9.46 11.67 26.53
C THR A 398 -10.91 11.28 26.24
N LYS A 399 -11.69 11.11 27.31
CA LYS A 399 -13.09 10.62 27.23
C LYS A 399 -14.12 11.71 27.53
N ASN A 400 -13.67 12.81 28.14
CA ASN A 400 -14.51 13.92 28.57
C ASN A 400 -14.04 15.22 27.92
N TRP A 401 -14.91 16.21 27.93
CA TRP A 401 -14.59 17.57 27.53
C TRP A 401 -13.64 18.21 28.55
N GLU A 402 -12.55 18.80 28.07
CA GLU A 402 -11.55 19.46 28.90
C GLU A 402 -11.30 20.87 28.36
N GLY A 403 -11.62 21.91 29.14
CA GLY A 403 -11.33 23.29 28.74
C GLY A 403 -11.99 23.76 27.44
N GLY A 404 -13.10 23.14 27.00
CA GLY A 404 -13.76 23.42 25.72
C GLY A 404 -13.23 22.60 24.54
N ILE A 405 -12.23 21.75 24.77
CA ILE A 405 -11.71 20.77 23.80
C ILE A 405 -12.60 19.52 23.84
N PRO A 406 -13.07 18.99 22.69
CA PRO A 406 -13.87 17.77 22.64
C PRO A 406 -13.08 16.52 23.10
N PRO A 407 -13.76 15.42 23.46
CA PRO A 407 -13.12 14.16 23.83
C PRO A 407 -12.46 13.48 22.63
N GLU A 408 -11.24 12.96 22.80
CA GLU A 408 -10.47 12.35 21.71
C GLU A 408 -11.00 10.97 21.33
N LYS A 409 -11.63 10.30 22.28
CA LYS A 409 -12.40 9.11 22.00
C LYS A 409 -13.65 9.48 21.22
N VAL A 410 -13.68 9.05 19.97
CA VAL A 410 -14.77 9.28 19.03
C VAL A 410 -16.11 8.80 19.59
N GLU A 411 -17.09 9.71 19.64
CA GLU A 411 -18.47 9.38 20.03
C GLU A 411 -19.28 8.80 18.87
N ARG A 412 -19.01 9.26 17.65
CA ARG A 412 -19.66 8.82 16.40
C ARG A 412 -18.66 8.82 15.26
N PHE A 413 -18.72 7.80 14.41
CA PHE A 413 -17.81 7.66 13.27
C PHE A 413 -18.44 8.17 11.97
N PRO A 414 -17.66 8.74 11.05
CA PRO A 414 -18.17 9.04 9.72
C PRO A 414 -18.58 7.74 9.00
N ASN A 415 -19.64 7.83 8.19
CA ASN A 415 -20.22 6.71 7.46
C ASN A 415 -19.20 5.94 6.60
N PHE A 416 -18.22 6.63 6.01
CA PHE A 416 -17.17 6.00 5.18
C PHE A 416 -16.21 5.09 5.97
N MET A 417 -16.25 5.09 7.31
CA MET A 417 -15.44 4.19 8.14
C MET A 417 -16.13 2.87 8.48
N CYS A 418 -17.40 2.69 8.10
CA CYS A 418 -18.16 1.44 8.19
C CYS A 418 -18.11 0.73 9.56
N LYS A 419 -18.07 1.49 10.67
CA LYS A 419 -18.09 0.94 12.04
C LYS A 419 -19.52 0.51 12.42
N GLY A 420 -19.98 -0.61 11.88
CA GLY A 420 -21.39 -1.02 11.90
C GLY A 420 -22.08 -1.10 13.26
N SER A 421 -21.35 -1.36 14.35
CA SER A 421 -21.91 -1.42 15.72
C SER A 421 -21.89 -0.08 16.47
N GLN A 422 -21.33 0.97 15.87
CA GLN A 422 -21.12 2.26 16.51
C GLN A 422 -22.00 3.34 15.86
N ALA A 423 -22.31 4.39 16.62
CA ALA A 423 -23.06 5.52 16.10
C ALA A 423 -22.31 6.17 14.94
N SER A 424 -23.03 6.57 13.89
CA SER A 424 -22.42 7.16 12.69
C SER A 424 -23.10 8.44 12.23
N TYR A 425 -22.39 9.24 11.43
CA TYR A 425 -22.90 10.44 10.76
C TYR A 425 -22.49 10.47 9.28
N LYS A 426 -23.23 11.22 8.45
CA LYS A 426 -22.86 11.47 7.06
C LYS A 426 -21.77 12.55 7.04
N SER A 427 -20.57 12.20 6.57
CA SER A 427 -19.51 13.20 6.34
C SER A 427 -19.92 14.13 5.18
N ASN A 428 -19.61 15.42 5.32
CA ASN A 428 -19.81 16.45 4.30
C ASN A 428 -18.49 16.80 3.58
N ARG A 429 -17.46 15.96 3.73
CA ARG A 429 -16.12 16.12 3.14
C ARG A 429 -15.99 15.21 1.92
N LEU A 430 -14.91 15.38 1.15
CA LEU A 430 -14.63 14.61 -0.06
C LEU A 430 -14.74 13.09 0.17
N LEU A 431 -14.19 12.58 1.27
CA LEU A 431 -14.30 11.14 1.60
C LEU A 431 -15.74 10.65 1.76
N GLY A 432 -16.62 11.48 2.32
CA GLY A 432 -18.05 11.19 2.45
C GLY A 432 -18.72 11.06 1.08
N ASP A 433 -18.43 11.98 0.17
CA ASP A 433 -19.03 11.98 -1.17
C ASP A 433 -18.49 10.83 -2.04
N LEU A 434 -17.17 10.57 -1.99
CA LEU A 434 -16.57 9.40 -2.64
C LEU A 434 -17.21 8.09 -2.13
N TYR A 435 -17.43 7.99 -0.81
CA TYR A 435 -18.04 6.78 -0.23
C TYR A 435 -19.47 6.56 -0.70
N VAL A 436 -20.28 7.62 -0.72
CA VAL A 436 -21.66 7.56 -1.23
C VAL A 436 -21.65 7.05 -2.68
N ARG A 437 -20.77 7.59 -3.52
CA ARG A 437 -20.65 7.20 -4.92
C ARG A 437 -20.27 5.72 -5.11
N VAL A 438 -19.28 5.22 -4.36
CA VAL A 438 -18.90 3.80 -4.41
C VAL A 438 -20.05 2.90 -3.94
N MET A 439 -20.78 3.32 -2.90
CA MET A 439 -21.93 2.57 -2.39
C MET A 439 -23.09 2.52 -3.39
N GLU A 440 -23.38 3.60 -4.11
CA GLU A 440 -24.39 3.61 -5.17
C GLU A 440 -24.09 2.56 -6.25
N VAL A 441 -22.85 2.52 -6.75
CA VAL A 441 -22.43 1.53 -7.75
C VAL A 441 -22.52 0.11 -7.20
N ARG A 442 -22.10 -0.09 -5.94
CA ARG A 442 -22.17 -1.40 -5.28
C ARG A 442 -23.61 -1.89 -5.13
N GLU A 443 -24.54 -1.03 -4.74
CA GLU A 443 -25.95 -1.41 -4.59
C GLU A 443 -26.59 -1.73 -5.94
N VAL A 444 -26.21 -1.05 -7.03
CA VAL A 444 -26.67 -1.41 -8.39
C VAL A 444 -26.27 -2.84 -8.75
N ILE A 445 -25.01 -3.23 -8.54
CA ILE A 445 -24.53 -4.60 -8.83
C ILE A 445 -25.26 -5.62 -7.95
N ARG A 446 -25.51 -5.29 -6.69
CA ARG A 446 -26.21 -6.17 -5.76
C ARG A 446 -27.68 -6.38 -6.16
N VAL A 447 -28.37 -5.33 -6.59
CA VAL A 447 -29.76 -5.42 -7.08
C VAL A 447 -29.82 -6.28 -8.35
N GLU A 448 -28.85 -6.11 -9.25
CA GLU A 448 -28.73 -6.95 -10.45
C GLU A 448 -28.48 -8.43 -10.11
N GLU A 449 -27.63 -8.72 -9.10
CA GLU A 449 -27.39 -10.09 -8.63
C GLU A 449 -28.70 -10.75 -8.16
N ILE A 450 -29.48 -10.04 -7.34
CA ILE A 450 -30.79 -10.52 -6.84
C ILE A 450 -31.76 -10.74 -8.00
N ALA A 451 -31.84 -9.82 -8.96
CA ALA A 451 -32.72 -9.97 -10.12
C ALA A 451 -32.35 -11.21 -10.96
N SER A 452 -31.05 -11.47 -11.15
CA SER A 452 -30.58 -12.60 -11.95
C SER A 452 -30.82 -13.97 -11.30
N THR A 453 -30.94 -14.04 -9.97
CA THR A 453 -31.28 -15.32 -9.31
C THR A 453 -32.69 -15.80 -9.62
N ASP A 454 -33.58 -14.91 -10.05
CA ASP A 454 -34.96 -15.23 -10.43
C ASP A 454 -35.12 -15.56 -11.92
N GLU A 455 -34.08 -15.35 -12.74
CA GLU A 455 -34.11 -15.66 -14.17
C GLU A 455 -33.96 -17.17 -14.44
N LYS A 456 -34.82 -17.72 -15.30
CA LYS A 456 -34.68 -19.10 -15.75
C LYS A 456 -33.49 -19.22 -16.69
N VAL A 457 -32.50 -20.02 -16.31
CA VAL A 457 -31.35 -20.36 -17.15
C VAL A 457 -31.84 -20.94 -18.48
N LYS A 458 -31.46 -20.31 -19.58
CA LYS A 458 -31.75 -20.78 -20.93
C LYS A 458 -30.63 -21.73 -21.37
N ILE A 459 -31.01 -22.89 -21.90
CA ILE A 459 -30.06 -23.86 -22.44
C ILE A 459 -29.51 -23.31 -23.76
N ASP A 460 -28.19 -23.37 -23.93
CA ASP A 460 -27.55 -23.12 -25.21
C ASP A 460 -27.69 -24.34 -26.11
N GLU A 461 -28.57 -24.24 -27.10
CA GLU A 461 -28.86 -25.31 -28.05
C GLU A 461 -27.64 -25.71 -28.90
N SER A 462 -26.63 -24.84 -29.02
CA SER A 462 -25.40 -25.14 -29.78
C SER A 462 -24.52 -26.20 -29.13
N VAL A 463 -24.70 -26.45 -27.84
CA VAL A 463 -23.93 -27.42 -27.05
C VAL A 463 -24.61 -28.80 -26.99
N LEU A 464 -25.87 -28.90 -27.46
CA LEU A 464 -26.62 -30.15 -27.47
C LEU A 464 -26.04 -31.14 -28.50
N LEU A 465 -25.82 -32.38 -28.08
CA LEU A 465 -25.30 -33.45 -28.91
C LEU A 465 -26.40 -34.46 -29.21
N GLU A 466 -26.48 -34.93 -30.45
CA GLU A 466 -27.44 -35.98 -30.81
C GLU A 466 -27.19 -37.26 -29.98
N GLY A 467 -28.23 -37.74 -29.29
CA GLY A 467 -28.17 -38.95 -28.46
C GLY A 467 -27.74 -38.73 -27.01
N ASP A 468 -27.71 -37.48 -26.53
CA ASP A 468 -27.44 -37.09 -25.14
C ASP A 468 -28.40 -37.68 -24.08
N ALA A 469 -29.66 -37.93 -24.45
CA ALA A 469 -30.71 -38.42 -23.55
C ALA A 469 -30.34 -39.71 -22.77
N ILE A 470 -29.45 -40.56 -23.31
CA ILE A 470 -29.00 -41.78 -22.60
C ILE A 470 -28.09 -41.48 -21.39
N TYR A 471 -27.50 -40.29 -21.34
CA TYR A 471 -26.58 -39.85 -20.30
C TYR A 471 -27.25 -38.97 -19.24
N GLU A 472 -28.48 -38.49 -19.47
CA GLU A 472 -29.17 -37.51 -18.62
C GLU A 472 -29.28 -37.97 -17.16
N ALA A 473 -29.71 -39.21 -16.90
CA ALA A 473 -29.83 -39.73 -15.55
C ALA A 473 -28.48 -39.82 -14.81
N LYS A 474 -27.41 -40.18 -15.53
CA LYS A 474 -26.05 -40.24 -14.96
C LYS A 474 -25.50 -38.84 -14.71
N ALA A 475 -25.74 -37.90 -15.63
CA ALA A 475 -25.35 -36.51 -15.50
C ALA A 475 -26.04 -35.84 -14.31
N GLN A 476 -27.34 -36.08 -14.11
CA GLN A 476 -28.09 -35.57 -12.96
C GLN A 476 -27.52 -36.09 -11.64
N ALA A 477 -27.24 -37.39 -11.54
CA ALA A 477 -26.65 -37.97 -10.32
C ALA A 477 -25.26 -37.39 -10.01
N ALA A 478 -24.43 -37.18 -11.04
CA ALA A 478 -23.13 -36.54 -10.88
C ALA A 478 -23.26 -35.06 -10.46
N TYR A 479 -24.22 -34.33 -11.04
CA TYR A 479 -24.51 -32.95 -10.67
C TYR A 479 -25.01 -32.82 -9.23
N ASP A 480 -25.89 -33.70 -8.78
CA ASP A 480 -26.41 -33.67 -7.39
C ASP A 480 -25.28 -33.94 -6.37
N GLU A 481 -24.36 -34.84 -6.69
CA GLU A 481 -23.17 -35.07 -5.88
C GLU A 481 -22.24 -33.84 -5.87
N TYR A 482 -21.96 -33.27 -7.04
CA TYR A 482 -21.17 -32.05 -7.19
C TYR A 482 -21.73 -30.90 -6.36
N ARG A 483 -23.03 -30.63 -6.52
CA ARG A 483 -23.77 -29.57 -5.82
C ARG A 483 -23.70 -29.73 -4.31
N THR A 484 -23.80 -30.97 -3.82
CA THR A 484 -23.70 -31.27 -2.39
C THR A 484 -22.31 -30.94 -1.85
N LEU A 485 -21.26 -31.31 -2.57
CA LEU A 485 -19.87 -31.05 -2.16
C LEU A 485 -19.52 -29.56 -2.20
N ILE A 486 -19.92 -28.85 -3.26
CA ILE A 486 -19.74 -27.40 -3.36
C ILE A 486 -20.53 -26.67 -2.27
N GLY A 487 -21.79 -27.05 -2.07
CA GLY A 487 -22.65 -26.48 -1.01
C GLY A 487 -22.03 -26.65 0.38
N SER A 488 -21.45 -27.81 0.67
CA SER A 488 -20.76 -28.07 1.94
C SER A 488 -19.56 -27.15 2.18
N ILE A 489 -18.76 -26.84 1.14
CA ILE A 489 -17.68 -25.87 1.23
C ILE A 489 -18.25 -24.47 1.49
N CYS A 490 -19.23 -24.06 0.69
CA CYS A 490 -19.83 -22.73 0.80
C CYS A 490 -20.42 -22.49 2.19
N GLU A 491 -21.19 -23.44 2.74
CA GLU A 491 -21.73 -23.35 4.10
C GLU A 491 -20.62 -23.34 5.17
N SER A 492 -19.60 -24.18 5.00
CA SER A 492 -18.51 -24.31 5.96
C SER A 492 -17.71 -23.02 6.15
N TYR A 493 -17.48 -22.27 5.07
CA TYR A 493 -16.70 -21.03 5.07
C TYR A 493 -17.57 -19.77 4.93
N GLY A 494 -18.89 -19.90 4.80
CA GLY A 494 -19.80 -18.77 4.63
C GLY A 494 -19.67 -18.05 3.28
N ILE A 495 -19.30 -18.78 2.22
CA ILE A 495 -19.19 -18.26 0.85
C ILE A 495 -20.61 -18.18 0.26
N ALA A 496 -20.96 -17.03 -0.32
CA ALA A 496 -22.35 -16.77 -0.73
C ALA A 496 -22.78 -17.56 -1.97
N ASN A 497 -21.88 -17.75 -2.94
CA ASN A 497 -22.20 -18.38 -4.22
C ASN A 497 -20.97 -19.08 -4.82
N GLU A 498 -21.21 -19.92 -5.83
CA GLU A 498 -20.18 -20.67 -6.55
C GLU A 498 -19.20 -19.76 -7.31
N GLY A 499 -19.66 -18.61 -7.81
CA GLY A 499 -18.82 -17.62 -8.48
C GLY A 499 -17.69 -17.09 -7.60
N GLN A 500 -17.96 -16.83 -6.31
CA GLN A 500 -16.93 -16.44 -5.33
C GLN A 500 -15.91 -17.56 -5.08
N LEU A 501 -16.38 -18.82 -5.06
CA LEU A 501 -15.54 -19.99 -4.85
C LEU A 501 -14.55 -20.18 -6.01
N PHE A 502 -15.01 -20.15 -7.26
CA PHE A 502 -14.16 -20.36 -8.44
C PHE A 502 -13.27 -19.15 -8.78
N SER A 503 -13.71 -17.93 -8.47
CA SER A 503 -12.87 -16.73 -8.66
C SER A 503 -11.85 -16.54 -7.54
N SER A 504 -12.02 -17.22 -6.40
CA SER A 504 -11.32 -16.94 -5.14
C SER A 504 -11.43 -15.48 -4.71
N ARG A 505 -12.54 -14.83 -5.06
CA ARG A 505 -12.89 -13.45 -4.68
C ARG A 505 -14.04 -13.50 -3.68
N PHE A 506 -13.69 -13.58 -2.40
CA PHE A 506 -14.64 -13.67 -1.31
C PHE A 506 -15.02 -12.30 -0.77
N THR A 507 -16.32 -12.05 -0.63
CA THR A 507 -16.83 -10.83 0.03
C THR A 507 -16.78 -10.94 1.55
N ALA A 508 -17.00 -12.14 2.08
CA ALA A 508 -16.84 -12.45 3.50
C ALA A 508 -16.40 -13.93 3.65
N LEU A 509 -15.61 -14.21 4.69
CA LEU A 509 -15.19 -15.57 5.06
C LEU A 509 -15.36 -15.80 6.55
N LYS A 510 -15.95 -16.94 6.90
CA LYS A 510 -16.05 -17.46 8.27
C LYS A 510 -14.86 -18.37 8.58
N LYS A 511 -14.67 -18.67 9.88
CA LYS A 511 -13.62 -19.58 10.40
C LYS A 511 -12.18 -19.14 10.07
N ARG A 512 -11.96 -17.82 10.03
CA ARG A 512 -10.61 -17.25 10.02
C ARG A 512 -9.94 -17.48 11.37
N ILE A 513 -8.60 -17.62 11.36
CA ILE A 513 -7.79 -17.70 12.59
C ILE A 513 -7.87 -16.39 13.36
N SER A 514 -7.98 -15.27 12.64
CA SER A 514 -8.16 -13.93 13.19
C SER A 514 -9.20 -13.15 12.37
N GLU A 515 -10.08 -12.44 13.06
CA GLU A 515 -11.04 -11.48 12.48
C GLU A 515 -10.43 -10.09 12.30
N LYS A 516 -9.18 -9.86 12.73
CA LYS A 516 -8.50 -8.57 12.50
C LYS A 516 -8.28 -8.35 10.99
N ASP A 517 -8.61 -7.16 10.51
CA ASP A 517 -8.50 -6.78 9.09
C ASP A 517 -7.07 -6.82 8.56
N ASP A 518 -6.07 -6.70 9.43
CA ASP A 518 -4.65 -6.64 9.03
C ASP A 518 -3.97 -8.02 8.99
N ASP A 519 -4.66 -9.11 9.33
CA ASP A 519 -4.11 -10.48 9.25
C ASP A 519 -4.31 -11.10 7.86
N ASN A 520 -3.56 -10.55 6.90
CA ASN A 520 -3.49 -11.04 5.52
C ASN A 520 -3.04 -12.51 5.44
N MET A 521 -2.26 -12.99 6.40
CA MET A 521 -1.78 -14.38 6.45
C MET A 521 -2.91 -15.34 6.81
N SER A 522 -3.78 -14.98 7.76
CA SER A 522 -4.98 -15.78 8.04
C SER A 522 -5.88 -15.88 6.81
N LEU A 523 -6.10 -14.79 6.06
CA LEU A 523 -6.90 -14.82 4.84
C LEU A 523 -6.28 -15.71 3.77
N PHE A 524 -4.97 -15.56 3.55
CA PHE A 524 -4.21 -16.38 2.60
C PHE A 524 -4.31 -17.87 2.93
N ASN A 525 -4.11 -18.25 4.20
CA ASN A 525 -4.17 -19.65 4.62
C ASN A 525 -5.56 -20.24 4.43
N THR A 526 -6.62 -19.52 4.80
CA THR A 526 -8.00 -19.97 4.60
C THR A 526 -8.35 -20.09 3.12
N ALA A 527 -7.99 -19.10 2.30
CA ALA A 527 -8.19 -19.15 0.85
C ALA A 527 -7.46 -20.34 0.22
N HIS A 528 -6.21 -20.59 0.61
CA HIS A 528 -5.42 -21.72 0.12
C HIS A 528 -6.05 -23.08 0.47
N MET A 529 -6.59 -23.23 1.67
CA MET A 529 -7.32 -24.45 2.06
C MET A 529 -8.58 -24.66 1.21
N ILE A 530 -9.34 -23.59 0.94
CA ILE A 530 -10.52 -23.64 0.08
C ILE A 530 -10.14 -24.05 -1.35
N GLU A 531 -9.07 -23.45 -1.90
CA GLU A 531 -8.55 -23.79 -3.24
C GLU A 531 -8.15 -25.27 -3.36
N GLN A 532 -7.49 -25.85 -2.34
CA GLN A 532 -7.13 -27.27 -2.35
C GLN A 532 -8.35 -28.19 -2.32
N GLN A 533 -9.37 -27.85 -1.53
CA GLN A 533 -10.62 -28.61 -1.48
C GLN A 533 -11.37 -28.52 -2.81
N LEU A 534 -11.45 -27.33 -3.39
CA LEU A 534 -12.06 -27.10 -4.71
C LEU A 534 -11.32 -27.88 -5.79
N ALA A 535 -9.98 -27.87 -5.80
CA ALA A 535 -9.18 -28.62 -6.76
C ALA A 535 -9.42 -30.14 -6.67
N THR A 536 -9.62 -30.67 -5.46
CA THR A 536 -9.93 -32.09 -5.24
C THR A 536 -11.30 -32.47 -5.82
N ILE A 537 -12.32 -31.63 -5.57
CA ILE A 537 -13.66 -31.80 -6.15
C ILE A 537 -13.57 -31.69 -7.67
N TYR A 538 -12.90 -30.67 -8.18
CA TYR A 538 -12.75 -30.43 -9.61
C TYR A 538 -12.07 -31.61 -10.33
N ALA A 539 -11.00 -32.17 -9.75
CA ALA A 539 -10.34 -33.35 -10.29
C ALA A 539 -11.26 -34.59 -10.35
N ARG A 540 -12.15 -34.74 -9.35
CA ARG A 540 -13.09 -35.86 -9.27
C ARG A 540 -14.16 -35.86 -10.36
N PHE A 541 -14.66 -34.69 -10.75
CA PHE A 541 -15.74 -34.57 -11.73
C PHE A 541 -15.25 -34.30 -13.16
N ARG A 542 -13.95 -34.00 -13.34
CA ARG A 542 -13.34 -33.81 -14.66
C ARG A 542 -12.92 -35.13 -15.33
N THR A 543 -12.69 -36.18 -14.55
CA THR A 543 -12.40 -37.55 -15.02
C THR A 543 -13.69 -38.30 -15.31
#